data_AF-R5V3U6-F1
#
_entry.id   AF-R5V3U6-F1
#
_cell.length_a   1.000
_cell.length_b   1.000
_cell.length_c   1.000
_cell.angle_alpha   90.00
_cell.angle_beta   90.00
_cell.angle_gamma   90.00
#
_symmetry.space_group_name_H-M   'P 1'
#
loop_
_entity.id
_entity.type
_entity.pdbx_description
1 polymer ?
#
loop_
_entity_poly.entity_id
_entity_poly.type
_entity_poly.pdbx_seq_one_letter_code
_entity_poly.pdbx_strand_id
1 'polypeptide(L)'
;MIRQVIEQDYPVIYDFIKKAFQTAKVSDGTEQDFLDYLRTIPENDNQYEYIYVLNHQVIGHVKLNITFIGKDKVFLLAPLAVHIDYRHQTIGTQLIQYALQQAKKTGIDAVFLVGDPNYYGRFGFYPTKQAYNAKIDNQFVLELSLNKNKQYHGILNIYEMPKTIVIDGKKMQNKEDFYQEIEKKFTKNLLFKMGHNLDALEDILDGGYGVYAYHEPIIVIWENFTLSLKYLKNEMQDIIAVFQAKNHIQLKKKG
;
A
#
# COMPACT_ATOMS: atom_id res chain seq x y z
N MET A 1 5.95 -15.06 22.73
CA MET A 1 7.28 -14.62 22.26
C MET A 1 7.11 -13.75 21.03
N ILE A 2 7.81 -12.61 20.98
CA ILE A 2 7.90 -11.79 19.78
C ILE A 2 9.02 -12.32 18.89
N ARG A 3 8.75 -12.51 17.60
CA ARG A 3 9.76 -12.88 16.60
C ARG A 3 9.51 -12.18 15.28
N GLN A 4 10.55 -12.13 14.45
CA GLN A 4 10.44 -11.70 13.06
C GLN A 4 9.52 -12.64 12.28
N VAL A 5 8.81 -12.06 11.31
CA VAL A 5 7.96 -12.76 10.35
C VAL A 5 8.81 -13.46 9.29
N ILE A 6 8.38 -14.65 8.90
CA ILE A 6 8.87 -15.37 7.72
C ILE A 6 7.72 -15.52 6.72
N GLU A 7 8.02 -15.80 5.45
CA GLU A 7 6.99 -15.88 4.39
C GLU A 7 5.90 -16.92 4.68
N GLN A 8 6.24 -18.00 5.38
CA GLN A 8 5.28 -19.03 5.79
C GLN A 8 4.22 -18.51 6.76
N ASP A 9 4.47 -17.38 7.44
CA ASP A 9 3.49 -16.75 8.32
C ASP A 9 2.48 -15.88 7.56
N TYR A 10 2.74 -15.51 6.29
CA TYR A 10 1.90 -14.55 5.57
C TYR A 10 0.41 -14.92 5.54
N PRO A 11 0.01 -16.19 5.25
CA PRO A 11 -1.41 -16.55 5.25
C PRO A 11 -2.07 -16.38 6.63
N VAL A 12 -1.41 -16.80 7.72
CA VAL A 12 -1.98 -16.66 9.07
C VAL A 12 -2.01 -15.20 9.53
N ILE A 13 -1.04 -14.39 9.11
CA ILE A 13 -1.03 -12.95 9.39
C ILE A 13 -2.15 -12.24 8.63
N TYR A 14 -2.40 -12.60 7.36
CA TYR A 14 -3.50 -12.06 6.58
C TYR A 14 -4.84 -12.23 7.30
N ASP A 15 -5.15 -13.47 7.70
CA ASP A 15 -6.37 -13.79 8.45
C ASP A 15 -6.41 -13.09 9.81
N PHE A 16 -5.27 -12.98 10.49
CA PHE A 16 -5.17 -12.29 11.77
C PHE A 16 -5.46 -10.79 11.65
N ILE A 17 -4.85 -10.09 10.69
CA ILE A 17 -5.09 -8.66 10.44
C ILE A 17 -6.55 -8.43 10.10
N LYS A 18 -7.10 -9.21 9.16
CA LYS A 18 -8.51 -9.13 8.77
C LYS A 18 -9.44 -9.23 9.99
N LYS A 19 -9.21 -10.19 10.88
CA LYS A 19 -10.01 -10.36 12.12
C LYS A 19 -9.77 -9.22 13.12
N ALA A 20 -8.53 -8.79 13.31
CA ALA A 20 -8.20 -7.77 14.30
C ALA A 20 -8.84 -6.41 13.95
N PHE A 21 -8.89 -6.05 12.67
CA PHE A 21 -9.43 -4.77 12.20
C PHE A 21 -10.97 -4.73 12.10
N GLN A 22 -11.68 -5.85 12.14
CA GLN A 22 -13.15 -5.89 12.22
C GLN A 22 -13.75 -5.08 13.38
N THR A 23 -12.96 -4.83 14.43
CA THR A 23 -13.37 -4.06 15.62
C THR A 23 -12.66 -2.71 15.74
N ALA A 24 -11.90 -2.30 14.71
CA ALA A 24 -11.21 -1.02 14.72
C ALA A 24 -12.19 0.14 14.49
N LYS A 25 -11.95 1.28 15.14
CA LYS A 25 -12.79 2.49 14.98
C LYS A 25 -12.71 3.09 13.57
N VAL A 26 -11.55 2.94 12.95
CA VAL A 26 -11.27 3.36 11.59
C VAL A 26 -10.80 2.11 10.86
N SER A 27 -11.62 1.64 9.93
CA SER A 27 -11.34 0.49 9.09
C SER A 27 -12.15 0.59 7.81
N ASP A 28 -11.55 0.22 6.68
CA ASP A 28 -12.24 0.01 5.41
C ASP A 28 -12.32 -1.49 5.04
N GLY A 29 -11.81 -2.36 5.91
CA GLY A 29 -11.78 -3.81 5.74
C GLY A 29 -10.72 -4.32 4.77
N THR A 30 -9.78 -3.47 4.33
CA THR A 30 -8.71 -3.80 3.38
C THR A 30 -7.32 -3.87 4.01
N GLU A 31 -7.20 -3.79 5.34
CA GLU A 31 -5.91 -3.67 6.02
C GLU A 31 -4.98 -4.87 5.79
N GLN A 32 -5.55 -6.07 5.64
CA GLN A 32 -4.81 -7.27 5.27
C GLN A 32 -4.25 -7.17 3.83
N ASP A 33 -5.03 -6.60 2.91
CA ASP A 33 -4.63 -6.42 1.51
C ASP A 33 -3.58 -5.31 1.41
N PHE A 34 -3.72 -4.28 2.24
CA PHE A 34 -2.71 -3.23 2.37
C PHE A 34 -1.40 -3.73 2.95
N LEU A 35 -1.43 -4.61 3.97
CA LEU A 35 -0.21 -5.23 4.48
C LEU A 35 0.49 -6.07 3.40
N ASP A 36 -0.25 -6.86 2.63
CA ASP A 36 0.31 -7.61 1.51
C ASP A 36 0.89 -6.69 0.44
N TYR A 37 0.18 -5.62 0.08
CA TYR A 37 0.71 -4.60 -0.83
C TYR A 37 2.01 -3.99 -0.31
N LEU A 38 2.07 -3.59 0.96
CA LEU A 38 3.28 -3.05 1.60
C LEU A 38 4.46 -4.01 1.46
N ARG A 39 4.25 -5.34 1.49
CA ARG A 39 5.31 -6.34 1.31
C ARG A 39 5.85 -6.40 -0.13
N THR A 40 5.09 -5.91 -1.11
CA THR A 40 5.51 -5.89 -2.52
C THR A 40 6.32 -4.67 -2.92
N ILE A 41 6.34 -3.63 -2.07
CA ILE A 41 7.03 -2.37 -2.35
C ILE A 41 8.55 -2.60 -2.28
N PRO A 42 9.31 -2.37 -3.37
CA PRO A 42 10.76 -2.65 -3.41
C PRO A 42 11.59 -1.89 -2.38
N GLU A 43 11.21 -0.66 -2.06
CA GLU A 43 11.88 0.16 -1.04
C GLU A 43 11.63 -0.36 0.38
N ASN A 44 10.58 -1.17 0.56
CA ASN A 44 10.11 -1.60 1.86
C ASN A 44 10.83 -2.87 2.29
N ASP A 45 11.63 -2.73 3.35
CA ASP A 45 12.41 -3.84 3.88
C ASP A 45 11.55 -4.70 4.82
N ASN A 46 11.10 -5.84 4.31
CA ASN A 46 10.21 -6.77 5.03
C ASN A 46 10.86 -7.41 6.27
N GLN A 47 12.15 -7.17 6.54
CA GLN A 47 12.79 -7.69 7.75
C GLN A 47 12.28 -7.02 9.05
N TYR A 48 11.66 -5.83 8.95
CA TYR A 48 11.12 -5.10 10.11
C TYR A 48 9.63 -5.38 10.35
N GLU A 49 9.23 -6.64 10.20
CA GLU A 49 7.88 -7.12 10.47
C GLU A 49 7.92 -8.19 11.57
N TYR A 50 7.09 -8.02 12.60
CA TYR A 50 7.15 -8.84 13.82
C TYR A 50 5.77 -9.31 14.24
N ILE A 51 5.71 -10.52 14.78
CA ILE A 51 4.50 -11.11 15.36
C ILE A 51 4.74 -11.51 16.81
N TYR A 52 3.67 -11.43 17.59
CA TYR A 52 3.61 -12.01 18.93
C TYR A 52 2.91 -13.36 18.85
N VAL A 53 3.63 -14.43 19.16
CA VAL A 53 3.08 -15.80 19.19
C VAL A 53 2.91 -16.27 20.65
N LEU A 54 1.71 -16.74 20.99
CA LEU A 54 1.38 -17.35 22.27
C LEU A 54 0.60 -18.64 22.02
N ASN A 55 0.99 -19.76 22.64
CA ASN A 55 0.34 -21.07 22.46
C ASN A 55 0.13 -21.45 20.98
N HIS A 56 1.15 -21.23 20.14
CA HIS A 56 1.12 -21.44 18.68
C HIS A 56 0.14 -20.55 17.89
N GLN A 57 -0.44 -19.53 18.52
CA GLN A 57 -1.34 -18.57 17.89
C GLN A 57 -0.67 -17.21 17.73
N VAL A 58 -0.87 -16.56 16.58
CA VAL A 58 -0.54 -15.14 16.40
C VAL A 58 -1.55 -14.31 17.17
N ILE A 59 -1.09 -13.59 18.19
CA ILE A 59 -1.93 -12.73 19.03
C ILE A 59 -1.64 -11.23 18.84
N GLY A 60 -0.62 -10.91 18.04
CA GLY A 60 -0.27 -9.53 17.73
C GLY A 60 0.69 -9.42 16.56
N HIS A 61 0.70 -8.26 15.91
CA HIS A 61 1.51 -7.93 14.75
C HIS A 61 1.93 -6.46 14.81
N VAL A 62 3.15 -6.16 14.35
CA VAL A 62 3.61 -4.80 14.07
C VAL A 62 4.59 -4.82 12.90
N LYS A 63 4.53 -3.80 12.04
CA LYS A 63 5.50 -3.59 10.98
C LYS A 63 6.06 -2.17 11.00
N LEU A 64 7.35 -2.04 10.71
CA LEU A 64 7.99 -0.77 10.36
C LEU A 64 8.26 -0.78 8.86
N ASN A 65 7.55 0.04 8.11
CA ASN A 65 7.77 0.19 6.68
C ASN A 65 8.82 1.26 6.43
N ILE A 66 9.62 1.11 5.39
CA ILE A 66 10.48 2.19 4.91
C ILE A 66 9.64 3.17 4.10
N THR A 67 9.76 4.47 4.39
CA THR A 67 9.20 5.53 3.55
C THR A 67 10.13 6.75 3.55
N PHE A 68 9.69 7.86 2.98
CA PHE A 68 10.50 9.05 2.75
C PHE A 68 9.79 10.34 3.15
N ILE A 69 10.59 11.29 3.63
CA ILE A 69 10.26 12.71 3.69
C ILE A 69 11.22 13.41 2.75
N GLY A 70 10.73 13.84 1.58
CA GLY A 70 11.61 14.24 0.48
C GLY A 70 12.55 13.09 0.09
N LYS A 71 13.85 13.26 0.31
CA LYS A 71 14.89 12.24 0.05
C LYS A 71 15.31 11.45 1.29
N ASP A 72 14.87 11.86 2.47
CA ASP A 72 15.31 11.26 3.71
C ASP A 72 14.50 10.00 4.03
N LYS A 73 15.20 8.89 4.22
CA LYS A 73 14.61 7.60 4.62
C LYS A 73 14.17 7.64 6.08
N VAL A 74 12.94 7.22 6.34
CA VAL A 74 12.31 7.12 7.67
C VAL A 74 11.51 5.83 7.81
N PHE A 75 11.13 5.47 9.03
CA PHE A 75 10.16 4.40 9.25
C PHE A 75 8.73 4.92 9.32
N LEU A 76 7.78 4.11 8.86
CA LEU A 76 6.35 4.24 9.06
C LEU A 76 5.81 2.99 9.78
N LEU A 77 5.41 3.13 11.04
CA LEU A 77 4.84 2.05 11.84
C LEU A 77 3.38 1.80 11.44
N ALA A 78 3.13 0.75 10.65
CA ALA A 78 1.79 0.31 10.27
C ALA A 78 1.79 -1.07 9.57
N PRO A 79 0.75 -1.90 9.74
CA PRO A 79 -0.25 -1.81 10.79
C PRO A 79 0.33 -2.27 12.14
N LEU A 80 -0.36 -1.86 13.22
CA LEU A 80 -0.25 -2.49 14.54
C LEU A 80 -1.58 -3.18 14.82
N ALA A 81 -1.53 -4.47 15.14
CA ALA A 81 -2.73 -5.23 15.47
C ALA A 81 -2.51 -6.10 16.71
N VAL A 82 -3.56 -6.22 17.53
CA VAL A 82 -3.61 -7.10 18.69
C VAL A 82 -4.95 -7.83 18.67
N HIS A 83 -4.89 -9.14 18.89
CA HIS A 83 -6.06 -10.00 19.01
C HIS A 83 -7.01 -9.44 20.08
N ILE A 84 -8.32 -9.47 19.82
CA ILE A 84 -9.33 -8.80 20.66
C ILE A 84 -9.22 -9.21 22.14
N ASP A 85 -9.11 -10.51 22.40
CA ASP A 85 -9.01 -11.07 23.76
C ASP A 85 -7.73 -10.71 24.51
N TYR A 86 -6.71 -10.20 23.81
CA TYR A 86 -5.40 -9.86 24.38
C TYR A 86 -5.14 -8.34 24.39
N ARG A 87 -6.14 -7.53 24.04
CA ARG A 87 -6.07 -6.06 24.17
C ARG A 87 -6.02 -5.67 25.65
N HIS A 88 -5.47 -4.50 25.93
CA HIS A 88 -5.25 -3.98 27.29
C HIS A 88 -4.32 -4.84 28.18
N GLN A 89 -3.69 -5.89 27.63
CA GLN A 89 -2.72 -6.75 28.33
C GLN A 89 -1.26 -6.46 27.91
N THR A 90 -0.94 -5.20 27.60
CA THR A 90 0.41 -4.74 27.19
C THR A 90 0.99 -5.34 25.89
N ILE A 91 0.31 -6.25 25.19
CA ILE A 91 0.82 -6.88 23.96
C ILE A 91 1.23 -5.84 22.90
N GLY A 92 0.37 -4.86 22.62
CA GLY A 92 0.69 -3.77 21.69
C GLY A 92 1.89 -2.92 22.15
N THR A 93 2.03 -2.70 23.46
CA THR A 93 3.18 -2.00 24.04
C THR A 93 4.47 -2.78 23.80
N GLN A 94 4.48 -4.09 24.07
CA GLN A 94 5.65 -4.94 23.87
C GLN A 94 6.06 -5.00 22.38
N LEU A 95 5.09 -5.07 21.47
CA LEU A 95 5.34 -5.04 20.03
C LEU A 95 5.98 -3.72 19.58
N ILE A 96 5.40 -2.58 19.95
CA ILE A 96 5.96 -1.26 19.61
C ILE A 96 7.37 -1.12 20.18
N GLN A 97 7.58 -1.45 21.46
CA GLN A 97 8.89 -1.35 22.08
C GLN A 97 9.93 -2.24 21.39
N TYR A 98 9.56 -3.47 21.04
CA TYR A 98 10.43 -4.38 20.29
C TYR A 98 10.79 -3.79 18.93
N ALA A 99 9.79 -3.32 18.17
CA ALA A 99 10.01 -2.70 16.86
C ALA A 99 10.94 -1.48 16.95
N LEU A 100 10.70 -0.57 17.91
CA LEU A 100 11.55 0.60 18.15
C LEU A 100 12.98 0.22 18.54
N GLN A 101 13.16 -0.88 19.30
CA GLN A 101 14.49 -1.39 19.62
C GLN A 101 15.24 -1.88 18.38
N GLN A 102 14.55 -2.52 17.44
CA GLN A 102 15.16 -2.94 16.17
C GLN A 102 15.45 -1.72 15.29
N ALA A 103 14.53 -0.76 15.21
CA ALA A 103 14.71 0.48 14.43
C ALA A 103 15.99 1.24 14.80
N LYS A 104 16.30 1.32 16.11
CA LYS A 104 17.53 1.96 16.64
C LYS A 104 18.84 1.35 16.12
N LYS A 105 18.81 0.15 15.55
CA LYS A 105 20.00 -0.55 15.03
C LYS A 105 20.28 -0.27 13.54
N THR A 106 19.40 0.47 12.86
CA THR A 106 19.38 0.58 11.38
C THR A 106 20.03 1.84 10.83
N GLY A 107 20.37 2.79 11.71
CA GLY A 107 20.83 4.13 11.32
C GLY A 107 19.74 5.06 10.78
N ILE A 108 18.47 4.62 10.73
CA ILE A 108 17.32 5.49 10.43
C ILE A 108 16.95 6.30 11.67
N ASP A 109 16.82 7.61 11.50
CA ASP A 109 16.78 8.57 12.61
C ASP A 109 15.38 8.88 13.17
N ALA A 110 14.30 8.40 12.54
CA ALA A 110 12.93 8.64 13.01
C ALA A 110 11.92 7.55 12.60
N VAL A 111 10.86 7.43 13.41
CA VAL A 111 9.68 6.59 13.16
C VAL A 111 8.45 7.48 13.16
N PHE A 112 7.64 7.37 12.12
CA PHE A 112 6.37 8.05 11.96
C PHE A 112 5.21 7.05 12.04
N LEU A 113 4.01 7.54 12.35
CA LEU A 113 2.77 6.79 12.23
C LEU A 113 1.57 7.74 12.09
N VAL A 114 0.43 7.17 11.70
CA VAL A 114 -0.87 7.86 11.77
C VAL A 114 -1.69 7.20 12.87
N GLY A 115 -2.13 7.99 13.86
CA GLY A 115 -2.91 7.43 14.96
C GLY A 115 -3.24 8.41 16.08
N ASP A 116 -3.86 7.89 17.14
CA ASP A 116 -4.31 8.68 18.29
C ASP A 116 -3.12 9.16 19.16
N PRO A 117 -2.87 10.47 19.28
CA PRO A 117 -1.78 11.00 20.11
C PRO A 117 -1.90 10.60 21.58
N ASN A 118 -3.11 10.39 22.12
CA ASN A 118 -3.30 9.96 23.50
C ASN A 118 -2.78 8.53 23.73
N TYR A 119 -2.95 7.66 22.72
CA TYR A 119 -2.47 6.29 22.78
C TYR A 119 -0.96 6.21 22.54
N TYR A 120 -0.47 6.88 21.49
CA TYR A 120 0.92 6.75 21.07
C TYR A 120 1.90 7.65 21.85
N GLY A 121 1.40 8.71 22.49
CA GLY A 121 2.21 9.63 23.31
C GLY A 121 2.95 8.93 24.44
N ARG A 122 2.39 7.85 25.00
CA ARG A 122 3.04 7.04 26.05
C ARG A 122 4.33 6.33 25.61
N PHE A 123 4.58 6.23 24.30
CA PHE A 123 5.83 5.70 23.75
C PHE A 123 6.83 6.79 23.36
N GLY A 124 6.48 8.06 23.54
CA GLY A 124 7.31 9.21 23.15
C GLY A 124 7.00 9.76 21.76
N PHE A 125 5.95 9.28 21.08
CA PHE A 125 5.46 9.91 19.86
C PHE A 125 4.80 11.26 20.16
N TYR A 126 4.96 12.23 19.28
CA TYR A 126 4.31 13.53 19.36
C TYR A 126 3.81 13.97 17.97
N PRO A 127 2.76 14.80 17.87
CA PRO A 127 2.34 15.34 16.59
C PRO A 127 3.49 16.08 15.90
N THR A 128 3.80 15.69 14.66
CA THR A 128 4.86 16.36 13.90
C THR A 128 4.48 17.81 13.63
N LYS A 129 5.47 18.70 13.71
CA LYS A 129 5.31 20.13 13.37
C LYS A 129 5.80 20.47 11.96
N GLN A 130 6.58 19.59 11.35
CA GLN A 130 7.42 19.92 10.19
C GLN A 130 7.27 18.93 9.03
N ALA A 131 6.98 17.67 9.33
CA ALA A 131 6.47 16.70 8.37
C ALA A 131 4.94 16.73 8.35
N TYR A 132 4.32 16.57 7.18
CA TYR A 132 2.86 16.54 7.03
C TYR A 132 2.43 15.61 5.90
N ASN A 133 1.16 15.22 5.88
CA ASN A 133 0.54 14.51 4.76
C ASN A 133 -0.67 15.31 4.28
N ALA A 134 -0.84 15.46 2.96
CA ALA A 134 -1.87 16.33 2.39
C ALA A 134 -3.32 15.89 2.68
N LYS A 135 -3.54 14.62 3.05
CA LYS A 135 -4.87 14.03 3.25
C LYS A 135 -5.22 13.77 4.71
N ILE A 136 -4.25 13.93 5.62
CA ILE A 136 -4.40 13.56 7.03
C ILE A 136 -4.14 14.79 7.89
N ASP A 137 -5.03 15.04 8.84
CA ASP A 137 -4.82 16.12 9.81
C ASP A 137 -3.51 15.89 10.57
N ASN A 138 -2.66 16.91 10.58
CA ASN A 138 -1.33 16.88 11.20
C ASN A 138 -1.37 16.46 12.68
N GLN A 139 -2.49 16.66 13.39
CA GLN A 139 -2.60 16.21 14.79
C GLN A 139 -2.52 14.68 14.95
N PHE A 140 -2.79 13.92 13.88
CA PHE A 140 -2.73 12.46 13.87
C PHE A 140 -1.48 11.91 13.21
N VAL A 141 -0.68 12.74 12.54
CA VAL A 141 0.64 12.35 12.04
C VAL A 141 1.62 12.51 13.20
N LEU A 142 2.13 11.40 13.74
CA LEU A 142 2.98 11.40 14.91
C LEU A 142 4.40 10.97 14.56
N GLU A 143 5.37 11.60 15.21
CA GLU A 143 6.80 11.37 15.04
C GLU A 143 7.42 10.92 16.36
N LEU A 144 8.38 10.00 16.27
CA LEU A 144 9.33 9.66 17.31
C LEU A 144 10.74 9.74 16.74
N SER A 145 11.52 10.70 17.22
CA SER A 145 12.93 10.85 16.87
C SER A 145 13.79 9.79 17.58
N LEU A 146 14.53 9.01 16.79
CA LEU A 146 15.56 8.08 17.26
C LEU A 146 16.92 8.79 17.40
N ASN A 147 17.14 9.84 16.62
CA ASN A 147 18.29 10.74 16.71
C ASN A 147 17.82 12.20 16.83
N LYS A 148 17.94 12.74 18.05
CA LYS A 148 17.44 14.07 18.41
C LYS A 148 18.08 15.22 17.63
N ASN A 149 19.20 14.99 16.95
CA ASN A 149 19.91 16.01 16.19
C ASN A 149 19.38 16.16 14.75
N LYS A 150 18.52 15.25 14.28
CA LYS A 150 17.92 15.32 12.95
C LYS A 150 16.46 15.73 13.03
N GLN A 151 16.09 16.69 12.19
CA GLN A 151 14.72 17.16 12.00
C GLN A 151 14.30 16.93 10.55
N TYR A 152 13.01 16.69 10.35
CA TYR A 152 12.45 16.35 9.05
C TYR A 152 11.41 17.38 8.62
N HIS A 153 11.62 17.97 7.45
CA HIS A 153 10.74 18.99 6.89
C HIS A 153 10.22 18.54 5.52
N GLY A 154 8.90 18.57 5.33
CA GLY A 154 8.27 18.32 4.04
C GLY A 154 7.13 17.31 4.08
N ILE A 155 6.81 16.76 2.91
CA ILE A 155 5.71 15.82 2.75
C ILE A 155 6.19 14.43 3.18
N LEU A 156 5.51 13.85 4.16
CA LEU A 156 5.64 12.44 4.52
C LEU A 156 4.85 11.59 3.53
N ASN A 157 5.58 10.76 2.79
CA ASN A 157 4.97 9.78 1.90
C ASN A 157 4.34 8.68 2.76
N ILE A 158 3.03 8.55 2.69
CA ILE A 158 2.29 7.46 3.32
C ILE A 158 1.72 6.64 2.18
N TYR A 159 2.03 5.34 2.18
CA TYR A 159 1.51 4.43 1.17
C TYR A 159 0.00 4.35 1.27
N GLU A 160 -0.64 4.27 0.12
CA GLU A 160 -2.07 4.02 -0.02
C GLU A 160 -2.25 2.77 -0.87
N MET A 161 -3.39 2.09 -0.71
CA MET A 161 -3.76 1.02 -1.62
C MET A 161 -3.85 1.59 -3.04
N PRO A 162 -3.14 1.00 -4.02
CA PRO A 162 -3.27 1.40 -5.41
C PRO A 162 -4.72 1.31 -5.85
N LYS A 163 -5.17 2.29 -6.64
CA LYS A 163 -6.50 2.22 -7.24
C LYS A 163 -6.58 0.99 -8.13
N THR A 164 -7.72 0.30 -8.07
CA THR A 164 -7.97 -0.85 -8.91
C THR A 164 -8.87 -0.46 -10.08
N ILE A 165 -8.39 -0.68 -11.30
CA ILE A 165 -9.17 -0.53 -12.52
C ILE A 165 -9.46 -1.92 -13.08
N VAL A 166 -10.74 -2.22 -13.30
CA VAL A 166 -11.18 -3.50 -13.86
C VAL A 166 -11.60 -3.33 -15.31
N ILE A 167 -10.95 -4.06 -16.20
CA ILE A 167 -11.32 -4.22 -17.61
C ILE A 167 -11.83 -5.64 -17.85
N ASP A 168 -12.88 -5.77 -18.65
CA ASP A 168 -13.60 -7.05 -18.86
C ASP A 168 -13.49 -7.52 -20.30
N GLY A 169 -12.80 -8.65 -20.51
CA GLY A 169 -12.61 -9.25 -21.83
C GLY A 169 -13.91 -9.60 -22.57
N LYS A 170 -15.04 -9.75 -21.87
CA LYS A 170 -16.36 -9.94 -22.51
C LYS A 170 -16.81 -8.72 -23.31
N LYS A 171 -16.31 -7.54 -22.96
CA LYS A 171 -16.64 -6.26 -23.61
C LYS A 171 -15.67 -5.88 -24.71
N MET A 172 -14.66 -6.70 -24.99
CA MET A 172 -13.56 -6.40 -25.90
C MET A 172 -13.48 -7.47 -27.00
N GLN A 173 -14.45 -7.47 -27.92
CA GLN A 173 -14.58 -8.51 -28.95
C GLN A 173 -13.78 -8.21 -30.22
N ASN A 174 -13.24 -7.00 -30.31
CA ASN A 174 -12.33 -6.54 -31.35
C ASN A 174 -11.47 -5.38 -30.81
N LYS A 175 -10.56 -4.86 -31.66
CA LYS A 175 -9.64 -3.78 -31.28
C LYS A 175 -10.34 -2.47 -30.90
N GLU A 176 -11.41 -2.11 -31.62
CA GLU A 176 -12.18 -0.89 -31.35
C GLU A 176 -12.85 -0.97 -29.97
N ASP A 177 -13.47 -2.11 -29.66
CA ASP A 177 -14.09 -2.35 -28.36
C ASP A 177 -13.07 -2.26 -27.20
N PHE A 178 -11.84 -2.75 -27.42
CA PHE A 178 -10.76 -2.65 -26.44
C PHE A 178 -10.45 -1.18 -26.11
N TYR A 179 -10.20 -0.35 -27.13
CA TYR A 179 -9.89 1.06 -26.90
C TYR A 179 -11.04 1.81 -26.23
N GLN A 180 -12.30 1.49 -26.59
CA GLN A 180 -13.47 2.06 -25.94
C GLN A 180 -13.57 1.66 -24.45
N GLU A 181 -13.30 0.41 -24.10
CA GLU A 181 -13.27 -0.02 -22.70
C GLU A 181 -12.11 0.66 -21.95
N ILE A 182 -10.92 0.80 -22.55
CA ILE A 182 -9.80 1.54 -21.96
C ILE A 182 -10.16 3.02 -21.73
N GLU A 183 -10.63 3.73 -22.75
CA GLU A 183 -11.03 5.14 -22.62
C GLU A 183 -12.06 5.31 -21.49
N LYS A 184 -13.08 4.45 -21.47
CA LYS A 184 -14.12 4.47 -20.44
C LYS A 184 -13.61 4.22 -19.03
N LYS A 185 -12.60 3.35 -18.88
CA LYS A 185 -12.13 2.88 -17.56
C LYS A 185 -10.99 3.70 -17.00
N PHE A 186 -10.19 4.31 -17.85
CA PHE A 186 -8.97 5.03 -17.46
C PHE A 186 -9.11 6.56 -17.57
N THR A 187 -10.20 7.06 -18.17
CA THR A 187 -10.40 8.50 -18.34
C THR A 187 -11.74 8.98 -17.78
N LYS A 188 -11.80 10.25 -17.39
CA LYS A 188 -12.99 10.92 -16.86
C LYS A 188 -13.00 12.37 -17.31
N ASN A 189 -14.13 12.81 -17.87
CA ASN A 189 -14.36 14.19 -18.35
C ASN A 189 -13.43 14.62 -19.50
N LEU A 190 -13.11 13.72 -20.44
CA LEU A 190 -12.40 14.13 -21.66
C LEU A 190 -13.29 15.06 -22.50
N LEU A 191 -12.68 16.14 -23.00
CA LEU A 191 -13.33 17.07 -23.93
C LEU A 191 -13.16 16.65 -25.41
N PHE A 192 -12.37 15.61 -25.67
CA PHE A 192 -12.02 15.11 -27.00
C PHE A 192 -11.92 13.58 -26.99
N LYS A 193 -12.03 12.95 -28.17
CA LYS A 193 -11.81 11.51 -28.33
C LYS A 193 -10.33 11.21 -28.46
N MET A 194 -9.86 10.15 -27.80
CA MET A 194 -8.48 9.68 -27.91
C MET A 194 -8.26 8.89 -29.19
N GLY A 195 -7.00 8.80 -29.63
CA GLY A 195 -6.64 7.90 -30.73
C GLY A 195 -6.81 6.44 -30.33
N HIS A 196 -7.20 5.59 -31.28
CA HIS A 196 -7.31 4.14 -31.07
C HIS A 196 -6.07 3.44 -31.64
N ASN A 197 -4.93 3.67 -31.00
CA ASN A 197 -3.62 3.12 -31.36
C ASN A 197 -2.75 2.93 -30.10
N LEU A 198 -1.56 2.31 -30.24
CA LEU A 198 -0.70 1.99 -29.11
C LEU A 198 -0.10 3.23 -28.44
N ASP A 199 0.20 4.29 -29.19
CA ASP A 199 0.73 5.54 -28.64
C ASP A 199 -0.30 6.18 -27.69
N ALA A 200 -1.57 6.24 -28.12
CA ALA A 200 -2.64 6.76 -27.29
C ALA A 200 -2.94 5.86 -26.08
N LEU A 201 -2.78 4.53 -26.20
CA LEU A 201 -2.84 3.63 -25.06
C LEU A 201 -1.72 3.94 -24.07
N GLU A 202 -0.50 4.15 -24.56
CA GLU A 202 0.66 4.47 -23.74
C GLU A 202 0.42 5.74 -22.92
N ASP A 203 -0.10 6.80 -23.55
CA ASP A 203 -0.45 8.07 -22.89
C ASP A 203 -1.53 7.87 -21.82
N ILE A 204 -2.61 7.16 -22.13
CA ILE A 204 -3.70 6.90 -21.18
C ILE A 204 -3.17 6.16 -19.94
N LEU A 205 -2.27 5.19 -20.15
CA LEU A 205 -1.72 4.39 -19.06
C LEU A 205 -0.79 5.20 -18.14
N ASP A 206 -0.18 6.29 -18.61
CA ASP A 206 0.56 7.21 -17.74
C ASP A 206 -0.35 7.98 -16.77
N GLY A 207 -1.66 8.08 -17.04
CA GLY A 207 -2.62 8.73 -16.16
C GLY A 207 -2.72 10.24 -16.36
N GLY A 208 -3.39 10.94 -15.44
CA GLY A 208 -3.65 12.39 -15.56
C GLY A 208 -4.99 12.74 -16.24
N TYR A 209 -5.76 11.73 -16.65
CA TYR A 209 -7.07 11.90 -17.31
C TYR A 209 -8.26 11.78 -16.34
N GLY A 210 -8.07 12.12 -15.07
CA GLY A 210 -9.16 12.26 -14.10
C GLY A 210 -9.61 10.99 -13.35
N VAL A 211 -9.06 9.81 -13.67
CA VAL A 211 -9.26 8.58 -12.88
C VAL A 211 -8.14 8.39 -11.85
N TYR A 212 -6.90 8.57 -12.27
CA TYR A 212 -5.70 8.55 -11.44
C TYR A 212 -4.71 9.62 -11.91
N ALA A 213 -3.86 10.08 -10.99
CA ALA A 213 -2.85 11.08 -11.28
C ALA A 213 -1.73 10.50 -12.16
N TYR A 214 -0.95 11.38 -12.79
CA TYR A 214 0.18 10.99 -13.62
C TYR A 214 1.17 10.11 -12.84
N HIS A 215 1.42 8.90 -13.32
CA HIS A 215 2.25 7.86 -12.71
C HIS A 215 1.83 7.44 -11.28
N GLU A 216 0.56 7.67 -10.90
CA GLU A 216 0.00 7.12 -9.64
C GLU A 216 -0.01 5.59 -9.73
N PRO A 217 0.53 4.86 -8.73
CA PRO A 217 0.48 3.40 -8.72
C PRO A 217 -0.95 2.86 -8.80
N ILE A 218 -1.20 1.95 -9.74
CA ILE A 218 -2.51 1.31 -9.93
C ILE A 218 -2.40 -0.20 -10.14
N ILE A 219 -3.49 -0.90 -9.83
CA ILE A 219 -3.68 -2.31 -10.19
C ILE A 219 -4.69 -2.36 -11.32
N VAL A 220 -4.33 -3.03 -12.41
CA VAL A 220 -5.28 -3.33 -13.50
C VAL A 220 -5.66 -4.79 -13.41
N ILE A 221 -6.93 -5.07 -13.16
CA ILE A 221 -7.48 -6.43 -13.21
C ILE A 221 -8.13 -6.62 -14.58
N TRP A 222 -7.55 -7.51 -15.38
CA TRP A 222 -8.10 -7.91 -16.66
C TRP A 222 -8.88 -9.22 -16.48
N GLU A 223 -10.20 -9.10 -16.35
CA GLU A 223 -11.11 -10.23 -16.22
C GLU A 223 -11.46 -10.86 -17.56
N ASN A 224 -11.79 -12.15 -17.57
CA ASN A 224 -12.09 -12.92 -18.78
C ASN A 224 -10.96 -12.78 -19.83
N PHE A 225 -9.71 -12.76 -19.37
CA PHE A 225 -8.52 -12.48 -20.17
C PHE A 225 -8.38 -13.42 -21.37
N THR A 226 -8.72 -14.70 -21.18
CA THR A 226 -8.68 -15.72 -22.24
C THR A 226 -9.59 -15.38 -23.42
N LEU A 227 -10.72 -14.69 -23.19
CA LEU A 227 -11.57 -14.21 -24.27
C LEU A 227 -10.86 -13.12 -25.08
N SER A 228 -10.20 -12.17 -24.42
CA SER A 228 -9.43 -11.13 -25.09
C SER A 228 -8.31 -11.70 -25.97
N LEU A 229 -7.63 -12.78 -25.53
CA LEU A 229 -6.65 -13.49 -26.38
C LEU A 229 -7.26 -13.96 -27.71
N LYS A 230 -8.48 -14.52 -27.65
CA LYS A 230 -9.20 -15.03 -28.83
C LYS A 230 -9.61 -13.92 -29.79
N TYR A 231 -10.03 -12.78 -29.25
CA TYR A 231 -10.59 -11.67 -30.02
C TYR A 231 -9.52 -10.73 -30.58
N LEU A 232 -8.52 -10.35 -29.77
CA LEU A 232 -7.47 -9.40 -30.15
C LEU A 232 -6.31 -10.06 -30.90
N LYS A 233 -6.12 -11.37 -30.75
CA LYS A 233 -5.16 -12.19 -31.51
C LYS A 233 -3.75 -11.55 -31.52
N ASN A 234 -3.25 -11.18 -32.69
CA ASN A 234 -1.88 -10.70 -32.89
C ASN A 234 -1.61 -9.37 -32.16
N GLU A 235 -2.62 -8.51 -32.00
CA GLU A 235 -2.48 -7.20 -31.33
C GLU A 235 -2.23 -7.37 -29.82
N MET A 236 -2.60 -8.53 -29.27
CA MET A 236 -2.55 -8.77 -27.84
C MET A 236 -1.12 -8.70 -27.28
N GLN A 237 -0.14 -9.17 -28.05
CA GLN A 237 1.26 -9.15 -27.63
C GLN A 237 1.73 -7.72 -27.39
N ASP A 238 1.44 -6.82 -28.33
CA ASP A 238 1.86 -5.43 -28.26
C ASP A 238 1.11 -4.68 -27.16
N ILE A 239 -0.21 -4.91 -27.02
CA ILE A 239 -1.00 -4.33 -25.92
C ILE A 239 -0.43 -4.72 -24.56
N ILE A 240 -0.14 -6.02 -24.35
CA ILE A 240 0.46 -6.49 -23.10
C ILE A 240 1.83 -5.84 -22.87
N ALA A 241 2.63 -5.69 -23.91
CA ALA A 241 3.95 -5.06 -23.81
C ALA A 241 3.83 -3.61 -23.33
N VAL A 242 2.86 -2.83 -23.83
CA VAL A 242 2.61 -1.46 -23.34
C VAL A 242 2.23 -1.46 -21.86
N PHE A 243 1.33 -2.33 -21.41
CA PHE A 243 1.00 -2.44 -19.97
C PHE A 243 2.22 -2.83 -19.12
N GLN A 244 3.04 -3.76 -19.59
CA GLN A 244 4.20 -4.26 -18.86
C GLN A 244 5.36 -3.26 -18.82
N ALA A 245 5.43 -2.33 -19.77
CA ALA A 245 6.43 -1.26 -19.79
C ALA A 245 6.18 -0.22 -18.68
N LYS A 246 4.96 -0.10 -18.16
CA LYS A 246 4.61 0.87 -17.11
C LYS A 246 4.94 0.32 -15.72
N ASN A 247 5.99 0.84 -15.09
CA ASN A 247 6.45 0.41 -13.78
C ASN A 247 5.47 0.72 -12.63
N HIS A 248 4.55 1.68 -12.82
CA HIS A 248 3.50 2.03 -11.87
C HIS A 248 2.21 1.20 -12.04
N ILE A 249 2.14 0.29 -13.01
CA ILE A 249 0.96 -0.55 -13.26
C ILE A 249 1.25 -2.01 -12.91
N GLN A 250 0.49 -2.55 -11.95
CA GLN A 250 0.45 -3.98 -11.71
C GLN A 250 -0.70 -4.62 -12.51
N LEU A 251 -0.37 -5.30 -13.61
CA LEU A 251 -1.36 -6.02 -14.42
C LEU A 251 -1.64 -7.43 -13.88
N LYS A 252 -2.87 -7.68 -13.44
CA LYS A 252 -3.37 -8.99 -12.99
C LYS A 252 -4.35 -9.56 -14.01
N LYS A 253 -4.00 -10.70 -14.60
CA LYS A 253 -4.81 -11.38 -15.63
C LYS A 253 -5.64 -12.49 -14.98
N LYS A 254 -6.96 -12.48 -15.16
CA LYS A 254 -7.87 -13.51 -14.67
C LYS A 254 -8.53 -14.23 -15.84
N GLY A 255 -8.40 -15.55 -15.87
CA GLY A 255 -8.91 -16.44 -16.93
C GLY A 255 -10.42 -16.53 -16.96
#